data_AF-A0A812IWT6-F1
#
_entry.id   AF-A0A812IWT6-F1
#
_cell.length_a   1.000
_cell.length_b   1.000
_cell.length_c   1.000
_cell.angle_alpha   90.00
_cell.angle_beta   90.00
_cell.angle_gamma   90.00
#
_symmetry.space_group_name_H-M   'P 1'
#
loop_
_entity.id
_entity.type
_entity.pdbx_description
1 polymer ?
#
loop_
_entity_poly.entity_id
_entity_poly.type
_entity_poly.pdbx_seq_one_letter_code
_entity_poly.pdbx_strand_id
1 'polypeptide(L)'
;MLGAAPAYADKIDDAAKVLSEKSYPFLQEIDWTSDVYAKLPTQNALDVLKAINTMLKMGASMDPAALKTGVLAHSQAIANMDSKGVATLADYTAINAAIGHMISSVPASQTMDVYNAFNKFNLGSDVGPYMMSKVNAADAKAAYQALMDFKDVVKASQR
;
A
#
# COMPACT_ATOMS: atom_id res chain seq x y z
N MET A 1 10.38 34.81 16.55
CA MET A 1 9.36 33.88 16.04
C MET A 1 9.62 33.68 14.56
N LEU A 2 10.24 32.57 14.18
CA LEU A 2 10.41 32.22 12.78
C LEU A 2 9.07 31.65 12.31
N GLY A 3 8.42 32.36 11.39
CA GLY A 3 7.16 31.93 10.79
C GLY A 3 7.33 30.54 10.19
N ALA A 4 6.40 29.64 10.53
CA ALA A 4 6.29 28.36 9.85
C ALA A 4 6.23 28.64 8.34
N ALA A 5 7.22 28.13 7.61
CA ALA A 5 7.11 28.06 6.17
C ALA A 5 5.77 27.39 5.85
N PRO A 6 5.00 27.88 4.85
CA PRO A 6 3.78 27.21 4.45
C PRO A 6 4.13 25.75 4.20
N ALA A 7 3.35 24.82 4.78
CA ALA A 7 3.43 23.42 4.45
C ALA A 7 3.20 23.34 2.94
N TYR A 8 4.27 23.27 2.15
CA TYR A 8 4.16 22.99 0.73
C TYR A 8 3.38 21.69 0.65
N ALA A 9 2.23 21.72 -0.02
CA ALA A 9 1.47 20.52 -0.35
C ALA A 9 2.47 19.50 -0.91
N ASP A 10 2.60 18.39 -0.21
CA ASP A 10 3.58 17.39 -0.59
C ASP A 10 3.08 16.66 -1.83
N LYS A 11 3.98 16.40 -2.78
CA LYS A 11 3.61 15.79 -4.06
C LYS A 11 3.06 14.38 -3.87
N ILE A 12 3.50 13.66 -2.83
CA ILE A 12 2.96 12.33 -2.52
C ILE A 12 1.53 12.48 -2.03
N ASP A 13 1.21 13.46 -1.19
CA ASP A 13 -0.16 13.70 -0.72
C ASP A 13 -1.11 14.03 -1.89
N ASP A 14 -0.70 14.91 -2.81
CA ASP A 14 -1.48 15.25 -4.01
C ASP A 14 -1.70 14.02 -4.90
N ALA A 15 -0.66 13.21 -5.12
CA ALA A 15 -0.74 11.99 -5.90
C ALA A 15 -1.58 10.91 -5.21
N ALA A 16 -1.54 10.84 -3.87
CA ALA A 16 -2.32 9.90 -3.08
C ALA A 16 -3.82 10.20 -3.20
N LYS A 17 -4.21 11.48 -3.29
CA LYS A 17 -5.60 11.86 -3.58
C LYS A 17 -6.06 11.31 -4.93
N VAL A 18 -5.26 11.50 -5.99
CA VAL A 18 -5.58 10.99 -7.33
C VAL A 18 -5.64 9.47 -7.35
N LEU A 19 -4.68 8.79 -6.70
CA LEU A 19 -4.71 7.35 -6.52
C LEU A 19 -6.03 6.92 -5.88
N SER A 20 -6.34 7.51 -4.73
CA SER A 20 -7.48 7.11 -3.90
C SER A 20 -8.80 7.31 -4.63
N GLU A 21 -9.01 8.45 -5.29
CA GLU A 21 -10.23 8.71 -6.07
C GLU A 21 -10.42 7.68 -7.20
N LYS A 22 -9.34 7.30 -7.89
CA LYS A 22 -9.38 6.35 -9.02
C LYS A 22 -9.47 4.89 -8.58
N SER A 23 -8.96 4.55 -7.40
CA SER A 23 -8.97 3.18 -6.88
C SER A 23 -10.08 2.91 -5.85
N TYR A 24 -10.83 3.93 -5.40
CA TYR A 24 -11.90 3.75 -4.42
C TYR A 24 -13.01 2.80 -4.90
N PRO A 25 -13.49 2.84 -6.16
CA PRO A 25 -14.46 1.86 -6.65
C PRO A 25 -13.96 0.42 -6.48
N PHE A 26 -12.71 0.16 -6.88
CA PHE A 26 -12.07 -1.14 -6.67
C PHE A 26 -11.96 -1.53 -5.19
N LEU A 27 -11.60 -0.58 -4.30
CA LEU A 27 -11.53 -0.82 -2.85
C LEU A 27 -12.88 -1.28 -2.27
N GLN A 28 -13.98 -0.70 -2.75
CA GLN A 28 -15.34 -1.01 -2.30
C GLN A 28 -15.86 -2.37 -2.78
N GLU A 29 -15.29 -2.93 -3.85
CA GLU A 29 -15.67 -4.23 -4.41
C GLU A 29 -14.99 -5.39 -3.70
N ILE A 30 -13.85 -5.15 -3.03
CA ILE A 30 -13.11 -6.16 -2.30
C ILE A 30 -13.92 -6.62 -1.08
N ASP A 31 -14.14 -7.93 -0.97
CA ASP A 31 -14.69 -8.53 0.25
C ASP A 31 -13.60 -8.67 1.32
N TRP A 32 -13.39 -7.61 2.10
CA TRP A 32 -12.40 -7.55 3.19
C TRP A 32 -12.65 -8.55 4.33
N THR A 33 -13.83 -9.20 4.36
CA THR A 33 -14.18 -10.21 5.36
C THR A 33 -13.84 -11.64 4.92
N SER A 34 -13.36 -11.80 3.68
CA SER A 34 -13.05 -13.11 3.10
C SER A 34 -11.93 -13.83 3.85
N ASP A 35 -12.11 -15.13 4.07
CA ASP A 35 -11.11 -16.01 4.69
C ASP A 35 -9.83 -16.17 3.84
N VAL A 36 -9.87 -15.76 2.56
CA VAL A 36 -8.77 -15.96 1.63
C VAL A 36 -7.49 -15.26 2.09
N TYR A 37 -7.60 -14.13 2.79
CA TYR A 37 -6.45 -13.36 3.30
C TYR A 37 -5.77 -14.02 4.50
N ALA A 38 -6.45 -14.96 5.17
CA ALA A 38 -5.88 -15.77 6.24
C ALA A 38 -5.22 -17.07 5.73
N LYS A 39 -5.35 -17.38 4.44
CA LYS A 39 -4.75 -18.60 3.85
C LYS A 39 -3.26 -18.38 3.67
N LEU A 40 -2.46 -19.24 4.29
CA LEU A 40 -1.01 -19.18 4.19
C LEU A 40 -0.56 -19.48 2.75
N PRO A 41 0.52 -18.85 2.28
CA PRO A 41 1.18 -19.26 1.04
C PRO A 41 1.51 -20.76 1.11
N THR A 42 1.34 -21.49 0.02
CA THR A 42 1.77 -22.89 -0.11
C THR A 42 3.31 -23.05 -0.12
N GLN A 43 4.03 -21.97 0.17
CA GLN A 43 5.49 -21.89 0.13
C GLN A 43 6.14 -22.49 1.37
N ASN A 44 7.40 -22.89 1.22
CA ASN A 44 8.19 -23.38 2.34
C ASN A 44 8.36 -22.29 3.41
N ALA A 45 8.21 -22.66 4.68
CA ALA A 45 8.28 -21.73 5.82
C ALA A 45 9.62 -20.96 5.91
N LEU A 46 10.75 -21.56 5.53
CA LEU A 46 12.05 -20.87 5.50
C LEU A 46 12.11 -19.81 4.39
N ASP A 47 11.46 -20.06 3.25
CA ASP A 47 11.41 -19.08 2.16
C ASP A 47 10.45 -17.93 2.50
N VAL A 48 9.34 -18.23 3.19
CA VAL A 48 8.47 -17.22 3.80
C VAL A 48 9.25 -16.36 4.80
N LEU A 49 10.03 -16.97 5.70
CA LEU A 49 10.86 -16.23 6.67
C LEU A 49 11.91 -15.34 6.00
N LYS A 50 12.55 -15.80 4.90
CA LYS A 50 13.49 -14.99 4.12
C LYS A 50 12.82 -13.77 3.49
N ALA A 51 11.59 -13.89 2.98
CA ALA A 51 10.84 -12.76 2.47
C ALA A 51 10.38 -11.81 3.58
N ILE A 52 9.98 -12.33 4.75
CA ILE A 52 9.69 -11.49 5.92
C ILE A 52 10.92 -10.70 6.36
N ASN A 53 12.11 -11.30 6.31
CA ASN A 53 13.36 -10.63 6.65
C ASN A 53 13.65 -9.41 5.73
N THR A 54 13.24 -9.41 4.46
CA THR A 54 13.40 -8.22 3.60
C THR A 54 12.45 -7.10 4.03
N MET A 55 11.22 -7.42 4.44
CA MET A 55 10.29 -6.43 5.02
C MET A 55 10.81 -5.84 6.33
N LEU A 56 11.37 -6.67 7.21
CA LEU A 56 11.95 -6.21 8.49
C LEU A 56 13.14 -5.27 8.27
N LYS A 57 14.02 -5.59 7.31
CA LYS A 57 15.15 -4.71 6.94
C LYS A 57 14.68 -3.38 6.36
N MET A 58 13.67 -3.41 5.49
CA MET A 58 13.07 -2.19 4.93
C MET A 58 12.44 -1.35 6.03
N GLY A 59 11.58 -1.94 6.87
CA GLY A 59 10.92 -1.25 7.98
C GLY A 59 11.91 -0.65 8.99
N ALA A 60 13.01 -1.35 9.31
CA ALA A 60 14.06 -0.80 10.17
C ALA A 60 14.81 0.40 9.56
N SER A 61 14.77 0.56 8.23
CA SER A 61 15.42 1.67 7.52
C SER A 61 14.49 2.86 7.28
N MET A 62 13.18 2.69 7.41
CA MET A 62 12.19 3.75 7.17
C MET A 62 12.30 4.88 8.20
N ASP A 63 11.86 6.08 7.80
CA ASP A 63 11.72 7.21 8.71
C ASP A 63 10.71 6.86 9.83
N PRO A 64 11.11 6.87 11.12
CA PRO A 64 10.23 6.53 12.23
C PRO A 64 8.99 7.44 12.33
N ALA A 65 9.08 8.70 11.90
CA ALA A 65 7.94 9.61 11.87
C ALA A 65 6.93 9.19 10.80
N ALA A 66 7.41 8.79 9.61
CA ALA A 66 6.55 8.28 8.54
C ALA A 66 5.86 6.97 8.97
N LEU A 67 6.59 6.06 9.62
CA LEU A 67 6.03 4.83 10.20
C LEU A 67 4.93 5.13 11.22
N LYS A 68 5.18 6.06 12.16
CA LYS A 68 4.19 6.47 13.15
C LYS A 68 2.92 7.02 12.49
N THR A 69 3.07 7.88 11.48
CA THR A 69 1.94 8.44 10.73
C THR A 69 1.14 7.33 10.03
N GLY A 70 1.83 6.37 9.39
CA GLY A 70 1.18 5.22 8.76
C GLY A 70 0.37 4.37 9.74
N VAL A 71 0.93 4.07 10.92
CA VAL A 71 0.21 3.32 11.97
C VAL A 71 -1.04 4.06 12.43
N LEU A 72 -0.94 5.36 12.68
CA LEU A 72 -2.09 6.16 13.13
C LEU A 72 -3.16 6.29 12.05
N ALA A 73 -2.78 6.44 10.78
CA ALA A 73 -3.72 6.48 9.66
C ALA A 73 -4.53 5.17 9.54
N HIS A 74 -3.88 4.01 9.66
CA HIS A 74 -4.58 2.73 9.67
C HIS A 74 -5.48 2.56 10.90
N SER A 75 -5.02 2.97 12.08
CA SER A 75 -5.84 2.92 13.31
C SER A 75 -7.10 3.77 13.18
N GLN A 76 -7.02 4.95 12.56
CA GLN A 76 -8.17 5.81 12.33
C GLN A 76 -9.12 5.22 11.29
N ALA A 77 -8.59 4.71 10.17
CA ALA A 77 -9.39 4.03 9.15
C ALA A 77 -10.17 2.85 9.74
N ILE A 78 -9.56 2.10 10.67
CA ILE A 78 -10.22 0.99 11.35
C ILE A 78 -11.38 1.45 12.22
N ALA A 79 -11.24 2.60 12.89
CA ALA A 79 -12.32 3.15 13.72
C ALA A 79 -13.51 3.67 12.89
N ASN A 80 -13.27 4.04 11.63
CA ASN A 80 -14.25 4.69 10.75
C ASN A 80 -14.78 3.80 9.62
N MET A 81 -14.31 2.55 9.50
CA MET A 81 -14.70 1.66 8.41
C MET A 81 -16.21 1.35 8.44
N ASP A 82 -16.77 1.03 7.29
CA ASP A 82 -18.15 0.55 7.20
C ASP A 82 -18.29 -0.90 7.71
N SER A 83 -19.53 -1.41 7.72
CA SER A 83 -19.83 -2.78 8.15
C SER A 83 -19.19 -3.88 7.30
N LYS A 84 -18.64 -3.55 6.14
CA LYS A 84 -17.95 -4.48 5.23
C LYS A 84 -16.43 -4.40 5.34
N GLY A 85 -15.91 -3.56 6.23
CA GLY A 85 -14.47 -3.37 6.41
C GLY A 85 -13.85 -2.32 5.48
N VAL A 86 -14.66 -1.55 4.74
CA VAL A 86 -14.17 -0.56 3.78
C VAL A 86 -13.93 0.77 4.49
N ALA A 87 -12.72 1.32 4.38
CA ALA A 87 -12.38 2.64 4.89
C ALA A 87 -13.13 3.77 4.15
N THR A 88 -13.32 4.91 4.81
CA THR A 88 -13.81 6.12 4.13
C THR A 88 -12.81 6.56 3.07
N LEU A 89 -13.25 7.29 2.02
CA LEU A 89 -12.33 7.82 1.00
C LEU A 89 -11.24 8.72 1.62
N ALA A 90 -11.59 9.51 2.64
CA ALA A 90 -10.65 10.37 3.35
C ALA A 90 -9.58 9.56 4.09
N ASP A 91 -9.99 8.53 4.84
CA ASP A 91 -9.05 7.67 5.58
C ASP A 91 -8.19 6.81 4.62
N TYR A 92 -8.76 6.32 3.51
CA TYR A 92 -8.02 5.62 2.46
C TYR A 92 -6.96 6.53 1.81
N THR A 93 -7.29 7.80 1.58
CA THR A 93 -6.34 8.80 1.08
C THR A 93 -5.20 9.03 2.07
N ALA A 94 -5.50 9.15 3.36
CA ALA A 94 -4.49 9.29 4.40
C ALA A 94 -3.57 8.07 4.49
N ILE A 95 -4.11 6.85 4.33
CA ILE A 95 -3.34 5.60 4.27
C ILE A 95 -2.38 5.62 3.07
N ASN A 96 -2.88 5.91 1.86
CA ASN A 96 -2.07 5.91 0.65
C ASN A 96 -0.95 6.95 0.71
N ALA A 97 -1.24 8.16 1.21
CA ALA A 97 -0.24 9.19 1.43
C ALA A 97 0.84 8.71 2.40
N ALA A 98 0.44 8.21 3.57
CA ALA A 98 1.39 7.73 4.58
C ALA A 98 2.27 6.57 4.08
N ILE A 99 1.71 5.62 3.32
CA ILE A 99 2.49 4.54 2.69
C ILE A 99 3.48 5.10 1.65
N GLY A 100 3.07 6.08 0.85
CA GLY A 100 3.97 6.77 -0.08
C GLY A 100 5.18 7.40 0.63
N HIS A 101 4.94 8.08 1.75
CA HIS A 101 5.99 8.64 2.61
C HIS A 101 6.90 7.58 3.25
N MET A 102 6.32 6.46 3.70
CA MET A 102 7.10 5.33 4.21
C MET A 102 8.04 4.78 3.12
N ILE A 103 7.55 4.60 1.90
CA ILE A 103 8.35 4.07 0.79
C ILE A 103 9.41 5.07 0.31
N SER A 104 9.07 6.36 0.22
CA SER A 104 10.03 7.40 -0.19
C SER A 104 11.16 7.61 0.83
N SER A 105 10.95 7.18 2.08
CA SER A 105 11.96 7.30 3.15
C SER A 105 13.13 6.31 3.08
N VAL A 106 13.08 5.31 2.19
CA VAL A 106 14.12 4.28 2.03
C VAL A 106 14.60 4.19 0.58
N PRO A 107 15.82 3.66 0.32
CA PRO A 107 16.30 3.47 -1.04
C PRO A 107 15.40 2.53 -1.87
N ALA A 108 15.24 2.83 -3.16
CA ALA A 108 14.45 2.04 -4.12
C ALA A 108 14.79 0.54 -4.10
N SER A 109 16.06 0.20 -3.89
CA SER A 109 16.54 -1.18 -3.84
C SER A 109 15.87 -1.99 -2.74
N GLN A 110 15.59 -1.40 -1.57
CA GLN A 110 14.93 -2.14 -0.48
C GLN A 110 13.48 -2.45 -0.81
N THR A 111 12.74 -1.52 -1.43
CA THR A 111 11.39 -1.78 -1.94
C THR A 111 11.41 -2.91 -2.97
N MET A 112 12.39 -2.90 -3.88
CA MET A 112 12.53 -3.95 -4.89
C MET A 112 12.96 -5.30 -4.30
N ASP A 113 13.79 -5.32 -3.26
CA ASP A 113 14.17 -6.56 -2.55
C ASP A 113 12.94 -7.23 -1.91
N VAL A 114 12.03 -6.43 -1.32
CA VAL A 114 10.74 -6.92 -0.82
C VAL A 114 9.91 -7.48 -1.98
N TYR A 115 9.66 -6.69 -3.03
CA TYR A 115 8.87 -7.13 -4.17
C TYR A 115 9.41 -8.43 -4.79
N ASN A 116 10.72 -8.49 -5.05
CA ASN A 116 11.37 -9.64 -5.67
C ASN A 116 11.36 -10.89 -4.78
N ALA A 117 11.36 -10.74 -3.45
CA ALA A 117 11.24 -11.87 -2.53
C ALA A 117 9.86 -12.54 -2.64
N PHE A 118 8.79 -11.75 -2.69
CA PHE A 118 7.42 -12.26 -2.82
C PHE A 118 7.06 -12.68 -4.24
N ASN A 119 7.59 -12.01 -5.27
CA ASN A 119 7.35 -12.39 -6.68
C ASN A 119 7.90 -13.78 -7.04
N LYS A 120 8.84 -14.31 -6.26
CA LYS A 120 9.35 -15.69 -6.40
C LYS A 120 8.38 -16.73 -5.86
N PHE A 121 7.40 -16.34 -5.05
CA PHE A 121 6.42 -17.28 -4.54
C PHE A 121 5.56 -17.73 -5.69
N ASN A 122 5.64 -19.02 -5.99
CA ASN A 122 4.67 -19.68 -6.85
C ASN A 122 3.37 -19.82 -6.07
N LEU A 123 2.59 -18.75 -5.99
CA LEU A 123 1.26 -18.77 -5.36
C LEU A 123 0.22 -19.48 -6.23
N GLY A 124 0.65 -20.11 -7.34
CA GLY A 124 -0.20 -20.63 -8.40
C GLY A 124 -0.43 -19.59 -9.49
N SER A 125 -0.64 -20.03 -10.72
CA SER A 125 -1.04 -19.17 -11.86
C SER A 125 -2.36 -18.43 -11.60
N ASP A 126 -3.10 -18.86 -10.59
CA ASP A 126 -4.51 -18.55 -10.45
C ASP A 126 -4.78 -17.44 -9.44
N VAL A 127 -3.83 -16.99 -8.61
CA VAL A 127 -4.13 -15.95 -7.58
C VAL A 127 -4.54 -14.62 -8.21
N GLY A 128 -3.77 -14.13 -9.20
CA GLY A 128 -4.12 -12.91 -9.91
C GLY A 128 -5.50 -13.01 -10.60
N PRO A 129 -5.72 -14.02 -11.46
CA PRO A 129 -7.02 -14.26 -12.08
C PRO A 129 -8.16 -14.47 -11.07
N TYR A 130 -7.91 -15.20 -9.97
CA TYR A 130 -8.88 -15.44 -8.91
C TYR A 130 -9.29 -14.13 -8.22
N MET A 131 -8.32 -13.31 -7.80
CA MET A 131 -8.61 -12.02 -7.17
C MET A 131 -9.34 -11.08 -8.15
N MET A 132 -8.90 -11.03 -9.40
CA MET A 132 -9.58 -10.27 -10.47
C MET A 132 -11.01 -10.75 -10.73
N SER A 133 -11.32 -12.03 -10.53
CA SER A 133 -12.68 -12.58 -10.69
C SER A 133 -13.66 -12.15 -9.59
N LYS A 134 -13.17 -11.55 -8.49
CA LYS A 134 -13.99 -11.11 -7.35
C LYS A 134 -14.40 -9.64 -7.44
N VAL A 135 -13.92 -8.92 -8.44
CA VAL A 135 -14.08 -7.47 -8.60
C VAL A 135 -14.43 -7.13 -10.04
N ASN A 136 -14.74 -5.87 -10.30
CA ASN A 136 -14.86 -5.36 -11.65
C ASN A 136 -13.46 -5.20 -12.28
N ALA A 137 -13.25 -5.86 -13.42
CA ALA A 137 -11.96 -5.83 -14.09
C ALA A 137 -11.57 -4.43 -14.63
N ALA A 138 -12.53 -3.57 -14.93
CA ALA A 138 -12.25 -2.20 -15.38
C ALA A 138 -11.77 -1.33 -14.21
N ASP A 139 -12.44 -1.40 -13.07
CA ASP A 139 -12.08 -0.65 -11.87
C ASP A 139 -10.74 -1.11 -11.30
N ALA A 140 -10.47 -2.42 -11.29
CA ALA A 140 -9.17 -2.96 -10.91
C ALA A 140 -8.02 -2.48 -11.83
N LYS A 141 -8.25 -2.40 -13.14
CA LYS A 141 -7.28 -1.85 -14.09
C LYS A 141 -7.06 -0.35 -13.90
N ALA A 142 -8.13 0.40 -13.62
CA ALA A 142 -8.04 1.83 -13.33
C ALA A 142 -7.24 2.09 -12.04
N ALA A 143 -7.49 1.30 -10.99
CA ALA A 143 -6.75 1.32 -9.75
C ALA A 143 -5.25 1.02 -9.96
N TYR A 144 -4.94 -0.02 -10.76
CA TYR A 144 -3.56 -0.36 -11.09
C TYR A 144 -2.85 0.74 -11.88
N GLN A 145 -3.50 1.34 -12.87
CA GLN A 145 -2.91 2.46 -13.61
C GLN A 145 -2.65 3.66 -12.68
N ALA A 146 -3.59 4.00 -11.80
CA ALA A 146 -3.41 5.07 -10.83
C ALA A 146 -2.25 4.77 -9.85
N LEU A 147 -2.07 3.50 -9.47
CA LEU A 147 -0.91 3.06 -8.70
C LEU A 147 0.40 3.23 -9.48
N MET A 148 0.41 2.95 -10.79
CA MET A 148 1.59 3.16 -11.65
C MET A 148 1.96 4.64 -11.77
N ASP A 149 0.99 5.54 -11.78
CA ASP A 149 1.25 6.98 -11.79
C ASP A 149 1.74 7.45 -10.40
N PHE A 150 1.11 6.97 -9.33
CA PHE A 150 1.49 7.28 -7.95
C PHE A 150 2.91 6.86 -7.61
N LYS A 151 3.31 5.63 -7.98
CA LYS A 151 4.67 5.13 -7.68
C LYS A 151 5.77 5.94 -8.37
N ASP A 152 5.49 6.60 -9.51
CA ASP A 152 6.48 7.47 -10.16
C ASP A 152 6.72 8.75 -9.35
N VAL A 153 5.67 9.30 -8.73
CA VAL A 153 5.80 10.41 -7.80
C VAL A 153 6.56 10.01 -6.54
N VAL A 154 6.21 8.87 -5.93
CA VAL A 154 6.91 8.34 -4.75
C VAL A 154 8.40 8.13 -5.05
N LYS A 155 8.72 7.54 -6.22
CA LYS A 155 10.10 7.31 -6.66
C LYS A 155 10.87 8.61 -6.85
N ALA A 156 10.24 9.65 -7.42
CA ALA A 156 10.87 10.94 -7.61
C ALA A 156 11.19 11.67 -6.28
N SER A 157 10.43 11.36 -5.23
CA SER A 157 10.62 11.88 -3.87
C SER A 157 11.48 10.98 -2.97
N GLN A 158 11.98 9.85 -3.49
CA GLN A 158 12.68 8.83 -2.71
C GLN A 158 14.13 9.25 -2.37
N ARG A 159 14.56 8.95 -1.14
CA ARG A 159 15.92 9.22 -0.64
C ARG A 159 16.94 8.17 -1.08
#